data_AF-A0A936XDU0-F1
#
_entry.id   AF-A0A936XDU0-F1
#
_cell.length_a   1.000
_cell.length_b   1.000
_cell.length_c   1.000
_cell.angle_alpha   90.00
_cell.angle_beta   90.00
_cell.angle_gamma   90.00
#
_symmetry.space_group_name_H-M   'P 1'
#
loop_
_entity.id
_entity.type
_entity.pdbx_description
1 polymer ?
#
loop_
_entity_poly.entity_id
_entity_poly.type
_entity_poly.pdbx_seq_one_letter_code
_entity_poly.pdbx_strand_id
1 'polypeptide(L)'
;MKLVILSACETGTGQLVRGEGLMSLSRAFAYAGCRDIITSLWKAEDRATAFITAKLHEHMDENMPMDEALQLSKLELLRSNDIDPRLKSPNYWAHLVFIGDYQPKKQVSDWRPIAIGIITLLLLYYLVKQKGLPRRAGRTN
;
A
#
# COMPACT_ATOMS: atom_id res chain seq x y z
N MET A 1 12.50 -1.55 -9.71
CA MET A 1 11.22 -2.24 -9.50
C MET A 1 11.10 -3.32 -10.56
N LYS A 2 10.88 -4.58 -10.19
CA LYS A 2 10.64 -5.68 -11.15
C LYS A 2 9.34 -6.36 -10.70
N LEU A 3 8.21 -5.80 -11.10
CA LEU A 3 6.89 -6.41 -10.94
C LEU A 3 6.72 -7.44 -12.06
N VAL A 4 6.25 -8.63 -11.72
CA VAL A 4 5.85 -9.64 -12.69
C VAL A 4 4.39 -10.01 -12.42
N ILE A 5 3.53 -9.77 -13.41
CA ILE A 5 2.13 -10.24 -13.40
C ILE A 5 2.09 -11.50 -14.25
N LEU A 6 1.81 -12.63 -13.61
CA LEU A 6 1.71 -13.93 -14.26
C LEU A 6 0.23 -14.27 -14.47
N SER A 7 -0.23 -14.15 -15.71
CA SER A 7 -1.49 -14.73 -16.16
C SER A 7 -1.31 -16.25 -16.31
N ALA A 8 -1.37 -16.95 -15.20
CA ALA A 8 -1.37 -18.40 -15.11
C ALA A 8 -2.74 -18.97 -15.55
N CYS A 9 -3.06 -18.85 -16.84
CA CYS A 9 -4.19 -19.56 -17.45
C CYS A 9 -3.82 -20.96 -17.97
N GLU A 10 -2.61 -21.45 -17.71
CA GLU A 10 -2.12 -22.80 -18.12
C GLU A 10 -1.20 -23.47 -17.07
N THR A 11 -1.09 -22.97 -15.82
CA THR A 11 -0.13 -23.56 -14.84
C THR A 11 -0.79 -24.47 -13.79
N GLY A 12 -2.10 -24.69 -13.87
CA GLY A 12 -2.78 -25.80 -13.18
C GLY A 12 -2.68 -27.13 -13.94
N THR A 13 -2.20 -27.11 -15.18
CA THR A 13 -1.96 -28.24 -16.09
C THR A 13 -0.47 -28.53 -16.30
N GLY A 14 0.43 -27.81 -15.61
CA GLY A 14 1.83 -28.20 -15.47
C GLY A 14 1.93 -29.45 -14.60
N GLN A 15 2.72 -30.45 -15.03
CA GLN A 15 2.87 -31.74 -14.36
C GLN A 15 2.99 -31.58 -12.83
N LEU A 16 2.04 -32.19 -12.11
CA LEU A 16 2.13 -32.40 -10.67
C LEU A 16 3.35 -33.30 -10.40
N VAL A 17 4.52 -32.70 -10.17
CA VAL A 17 5.70 -33.44 -9.73
C VAL A 17 5.49 -33.79 -8.26
N ARG A 18 5.16 -35.06 -8.03
CA ARG A 18 4.91 -35.64 -6.70
C ARG A 18 6.20 -35.52 -5.87
N GLY A 19 6.22 -34.62 -4.89
CA GLY A 19 7.34 -34.42 -3.97
C GLY A 19 7.92 -33.00 -3.91
N GLU A 20 7.58 -32.10 -4.84
CA GLU A 20 8.13 -30.73 -4.88
C GLU A 20 7.07 -29.60 -4.73
N GLY A 21 5.77 -29.93 -4.82
CA GLY A 21 4.69 -28.94 -4.88
C GLY A 21 4.51 -28.37 -6.29
N LEU A 22 3.65 -27.36 -6.47
CA LEU A 22 3.52 -26.66 -7.75
C LEU A 22 4.89 -25.98 -8.05
N MET A 23 5.63 -26.45 -9.05
CA MET A 23 6.70 -25.66 -9.68
C MET A 23 6.03 -24.49 -10.41
N SER A 24 5.54 -23.52 -9.66
CA SER A 24 4.92 -22.35 -10.24
C SER A 24 6.00 -21.48 -10.86
N LEU A 25 5.72 -20.93 -12.04
CA LEU A 25 6.53 -19.90 -12.67
C LEU A 25 6.84 -18.74 -11.70
N SER A 26 5.93 -18.46 -10.75
CA SER A 26 6.17 -17.51 -9.67
C SER A 26 7.36 -17.87 -8.77
N ARG A 27 7.66 -19.16 -8.55
CA ARG A 27 8.86 -19.60 -7.80
C ARG A 27 10.14 -19.36 -8.58
N ALA A 28 10.12 -19.54 -9.91
CA ALA A 28 11.26 -19.22 -10.77
C ALA A 28 11.55 -17.71 -10.79
N PHE A 29 10.50 -16.88 -10.87
CA PHE A 29 10.64 -15.42 -10.77
C PHE A 29 11.08 -14.95 -9.37
N ALA A 30 10.59 -15.59 -8.31
CA ALA A 30 11.06 -15.34 -6.95
C ALA A 30 12.55 -15.69 -6.80
N TYR A 31 12.97 -16.85 -7.33
CA TYR A 31 14.38 -17.28 -7.35
C TYR A 31 15.26 -16.35 -8.20
N ALA A 32 14.72 -15.78 -9.27
CA ALA A 32 15.37 -14.75 -10.08
C ALA A 32 15.43 -13.37 -9.40
N GLY A 33 14.98 -13.25 -8.15
CA GLY A 33 15.05 -12.04 -7.33
C GLY A 33 13.91 -11.05 -7.55
N CYS A 34 12.78 -11.48 -8.14
CA CYS A 34 11.57 -10.65 -8.16
C CYS A 34 10.97 -10.61 -6.75
N ARG A 35 10.91 -9.41 -6.16
CA ARG A 35 10.39 -9.21 -4.80
C ARG A 35 8.86 -9.17 -4.74
N ASP A 36 8.23 -8.73 -5.83
CA ASP A 36 6.79 -8.52 -5.90
C ASP A 36 6.22 -9.26 -7.10
N ILE A 37 5.38 -10.27 -6.84
CA ILE A 37 4.81 -11.15 -7.86
C ILE A 37 3.30 -11.21 -7.68
N ILE A 38 2.55 -11.00 -8.76
CA ILE A 38 1.10 -11.25 -8.78
C ILE A 38 0.84 -12.44 -9.69
N THR A 39 0.10 -13.43 -9.19
CA THR A 39 -0.23 -14.66 -9.92
C THR A 39 -1.73 -14.92 -9.88
N SER A 40 -2.29 -15.46 -10.96
CA SER A 40 -3.64 -16.02 -10.95
C SER A 40 -3.65 -17.46 -10.44
N LEU A 41 -4.65 -17.82 -9.63
CA LEU A 41 -4.91 -19.18 -9.16
C LEU A 41 -5.71 -20.01 -10.17
N TRP A 42 -6.59 -19.35 -10.91
CA TRP A 42 -7.41 -19.94 -11.97
C TRP A 42 -7.70 -18.89 -13.06
N LYS A 43 -8.24 -19.33 -14.20
CA LYS A 43 -8.73 -18.43 -15.26
C LYS A 43 -10.04 -17.78 -14.82
N ALA A 44 -10.02 -16.47 -14.60
CA ALA A 44 -11.21 -15.65 -14.39
C ALA A 44 -11.62 -14.95 -15.69
N GLU A 45 -12.75 -14.27 -15.67
CA GLU A 45 -13.20 -13.45 -16.78
C GLU A 45 -12.35 -12.18 -16.93
N ASP A 46 -12.11 -11.79 -18.18
CA ASP A 46 -11.09 -10.79 -18.53
C ASP A 46 -11.47 -9.37 -18.09
N ARG A 47 -12.76 -8.99 -18.05
CA ARG A 47 -13.19 -7.64 -17.64
C ARG A 47 -12.90 -7.39 -16.17
N ALA A 48 -13.20 -8.34 -15.28
CA ALA A 48 -12.87 -8.18 -13.85
C ALA A 48 -11.36 -8.12 -13.61
N THR A 49 -10.61 -8.97 -14.31
CA THR A 49 -9.14 -9.02 -14.24
C THR A 49 -8.52 -7.71 -14.73
N ALA A 50 -8.96 -7.23 -15.89
CA ALA A 50 -8.50 -5.97 -16.48
C ALA A 50 -8.80 -4.77 -15.56
N PHE A 51 -9.99 -4.74 -14.93
CA PHE A 51 -10.33 -3.70 -13.97
C PHE A 51 -9.37 -3.70 -12.77
N ILE A 52 -9.15 -4.86 -12.14
CA ILE A 52 -8.27 -4.97 -10.97
C ILE A 52 -6.84 -4.58 -11.35
N THR A 53 -6.33 -5.06 -12.48
CA THR A 53 -4.96 -4.75 -12.92
C THR A 53 -4.79 -3.28 -13.29
N ALA A 54 -5.78 -2.65 -13.94
CA ALA A 54 -5.74 -1.21 -14.24
C ALA A 54 -5.69 -0.37 -12.96
N LYS A 55 -6.57 -0.68 -11.98
CA LYS A 55 -6.57 0.00 -10.68
C LYS A 55 -5.29 -0.26 -9.89
N LEU A 56 -4.73 -1.45 -9.99
CA LEU A 56 -3.47 -1.76 -9.35
C LEU A 56 -2.35 -0.87 -9.90
N HIS A 57 -2.28 -0.70 -11.22
CA HIS A 57 -1.31 0.20 -11.86
C HIS A 57 -1.47 1.65 -11.40
N GLU A 58 -2.70 2.15 -11.32
CA GLU A 58 -3.00 3.48 -10.79
C GLU A 58 -2.48 3.67 -9.35
N HIS A 59 -2.75 2.74 -8.44
CA HIS A 59 -2.26 2.80 -7.07
C HIS A 59 -0.72 2.69 -6.97
N MET A 60 -0.09 1.93 -7.85
CA MET A 60 1.36 1.85 -7.90
C MET A 60 2.00 3.17 -8.34
N ASP A 61 1.38 3.90 -9.27
CA ASP A 61 1.83 5.22 -9.68
C ASP A 61 1.74 6.23 -8.52
N GLU A 62 0.84 6.01 -7.57
CA GLU A 62 0.74 6.76 -6.31
C GLU A 62 1.76 6.32 -5.23
N ASN A 63 2.71 5.44 -5.56
CA ASN A 63 3.69 4.85 -4.65
C ASN A 63 3.08 4.02 -3.51
N MET A 64 1.90 3.44 -3.71
CA MET A 64 1.27 2.55 -2.74
C MET A 64 2.01 1.20 -2.67
N PRO A 65 2.17 0.59 -1.48
CA PRO A 65 2.64 -0.79 -1.35
C PRO A 65 1.79 -1.78 -2.17
N MET A 66 2.42 -2.80 -2.76
CA MET A 66 1.75 -3.73 -3.70
C MET A 66 0.56 -4.47 -3.07
N ASP A 67 0.69 -4.85 -1.81
CA ASP A 67 -0.34 -5.51 -1.01
C ASP A 67 -1.54 -4.60 -0.77
N GLU A 68 -1.31 -3.34 -0.38
CA GLU A 68 -2.35 -2.32 -0.19
C GLU A 68 -3.02 -1.99 -1.53
N ALA A 69 -2.23 -1.82 -2.59
CA ALA A 69 -2.69 -1.53 -3.94
C ALA A 69 -3.61 -2.64 -4.46
N LEU A 70 -3.20 -3.91 -4.38
CA LEU A 70 -4.01 -5.05 -4.83
C LEU A 70 -5.30 -5.20 -4.00
N GLN A 71 -5.22 -4.99 -2.68
CA GLN A 71 -6.39 -5.02 -1.81
C GLN A 71 -7.40 -3.94 -2.22
N LEU A 72 -6.94 -2.71 -2.39
CA LEU A 72 -7.78 -1.56 -2.73
C LEU A 72 -8.44 -1.76 -4.10
N SER A 73 -7.69 -2.20 -5.11
CA SER A 73 -8.23 -2.48 -6.45
C SER A 73 -9.34 -3.54 -6.44
N LYS A 74 -9.22 -4.57 -5.59
CA LYS A 74 -10.30 -5.57 -5.40
C LYS A 74 -11.52 -4.97 -4.71
N LEU A 75 -11.32 -4.13 -3.70
CA LEU A 75 -12.42 -3.44 -3.02
C LEU A 75 -13.15 -2.47 -3.96
N GLU A 76 -12.42 -1.81 -4.86
CA GLU A 76 -13.01 -0.95 -5.89
C GLU A 76 -13.86 -1.72 -6.88
N LEU A 77 -13.43 -2.90 -7.32
CA LEU A 77 -14.27 -3.77 -8.17
C LEU A 77 -15.60 -4.09 -7.45
N LEU A 78 -15.53 -4.44 -6.17
CA LEU A 78 -16.71 -4.79 -5.37
C LEU A 78 -17.65 -3.58 -5.17
N ARG A 79 -17.10 -2.38 -5.04
CA ARG A 79 -17.85 -1.14 -4.80
C ARG A 79 -18.31 -0.43 -6.08
N SER A 80 -17.69 -0.70 -7.21
CA SER A 80 -18.01 -0.05 -8.48
C SER A 80 -19.44 -0.35 -8.94
N ASN A 81 -20.16 0.68 -9.39
CA ASN A 81 -21.50 0.54 -9.97
C ASN A 81 -21.44 0.22 -11.48
N ASP A 82 -20.29 0.44 -12.12
CA ASP A 82 -20.08 0.22 -13.56
C ASP A 82 -19.78 -1.25 -13.90
N ILE A 83 -19.53 -2.06 -12.88
CA ILE A 83 -19.25 -3.49 -13.00
C ILE A 83 -20.52 -4.30 -12.74
N ASP A 84 -20.83 -5.22 -13.66
CA ASP A 84 -21.95 -6.16 -13.54
C ASP A 84 -21.85 -6.90 -12.18
N PRO A 85 -22.92 -6.89 -11.36
CA PRO A 85 -22.95 -7.60 -10.08
C PRO A 85 -22.51 -9.06 -10.14
N ARG A 86 -22.69 -9.75 -11.28
CA ARG A 86 -22.23 -11.13 -11.49
C ARG A 86 -20.72 -11.27 -11.38
N LEU A 87 -19.98 -10.25 -11.82
CA LEU A 87 -18.51 -10.19 -11.77
C LEU A 87 -17.95 -9.86 -10.38
N LYS A 88 -18.80 -9.65 -9.38
CA LYS A 88 -18.38 -9.38 -7.98
C LYS A 88 -18.23 -10.64 -7.14
N SER A 89 -18.61 -11.80 -7.67
CA SER A 89 -18.41 -13.06 -6.95
C SER A 89 -16.92 -13.41 -6.80
N PRO A 90 -16.52 -14.16 -5.75
CA PRO A 90 -15.11 -14.49 -5.48
C PRO A 90 -14.35 -15.09 -6.67
N ASN A 91 -15.04 -15.80 -7.57
CA ASN A 91 -14.44 -16.39 -8.76
C ASN A 91 -13.74 -15.37 -9.67
N TYR A 92 -14.13 -14.09 -9.60
CA TYR A 92 -13.60 -13.05 -10.48
C TYR A 92 -12.49 -12.21 -9.85
N TRP A 93 -12.45 -12.04 -8.53
CA TRP A 93 -11.44 -11.20 -7.87
C TRP A 93 -10.46 -11.96 -6.98
N ALA A 94 -10.85 -13.14 -6.47
CA ALA A 94 -10.01 -13.92 -5.56
C ALA A 94 -8.91 -14.69 -6.29
N HIS A 95 -8.99 -14.77 -7.63
CA HIS A 95 -8.02 -15.48 -8.44
C HIS A 95 -6.63 -14.83 -8.39
N LEU A 96 -6.51 -13.51 -8.24
CA LEU A 96 -5.22 -12.81 -8.17
C LEU A 96 -4.64 -12.85 -6.74
N VAL A 97 -3.42 -13.33 -6.59
CA VAL A 97 -2.70 -13.41 -5.32
C VAL A 97 -1.36 -12.72 -5.45
N PHE A 98 -1.01 -11.92 -4.43
CA PHE A 98 0.29 -11.30 -4.29
C PHE A 98 1.23 -12.21 -3.49
N ILE A 99 2.45 -12.37 -4.00
CA ILE A 99 3.57 -13.08 -3.38
C ILE A 99 4.73 -12.10 -3.32
N GLY A 100 5.13 -11.71 -2.12
CA GLY A 100 6.23 -10.78 -1.90
C GLY A 100 6.36 -10.42 -0.44
N ASP A 101 7.29 -9.52 -0.15
CA ASP A 101 7.50 -9.03 1.21
C ASP A 101 6.43 -8.02 1.57
N TYR A 102 5.65 -8.30 2.61
CA TYR A 102 4.72 -7.33 3.20
C TYR A 102 5.51 -6.10 3.68
N GLN A 103 5.22 -4.93 3.08
CA GLN A 103 5.83 -3.67 3.47
C GLN A 103 4.82 -2.88 4.32
N PRO A 104 4.86 -2.99 5.66
CA PRO A 104 3.97 -2.19 6.50
C PRO A 104 4.24 -0.71 6.20
N LYS A 105 3.19 0.05 5.92
CA LYS A 105 3.24 1.50 5.77
C LYS A 105 3.98 2.04 6.99
N LYS A 106 5.20 2.56 6.80
CA LYS A 106 5.95 3.20 7.87
C LYS A 106 5.14 4.40 8.33
N GLN A 107 4.38 4.23 9.41
CA GLN A 107 3.65 5.28 10.09
C GLN A 107 4.68 6.17 10.78
N VAL A 108 5.35 7.01 9.98
CA VAL A 108 6.26 8.02 10.46
C VAL A 108 5.43 9.00 11.29
N SER A 109 5.63 8.97 12.61
CA SER A 109 5.00 9.91 13.52
C SER A 109 5.36 11.33 13.08
N ASP A 110 4.36 12.07 12.59
CA ASP A 110 4.57 13.46 12.21
C ASP A 110 4.66 14.30 13.49
N TRP A 111 5.89 14.49 13.96
CA TRP A 111 6.21 15.21 15.20
C TRP A 111 6.14 16.74 15.03
N ARG A 112 5.94 17.22 13.80
CA ARG A 112 5.79 18.65 13.46
C ARG A 112 4.78 19.40 14.34
N PRO A 113 3.54 18.92 14.57
CA PRO A 113 2.59 19.57 15.47
C PRO A 113 3.08 19.68 16.92
N ILE A 114 3.81 18.66 17.42
CA ILE A 114 4.38 18.66 18.78
C ILE A 114 5.48 19.72 18.86
N ALA A 115 6.36 19.79 17.86
CA ALA A 115 7.40 20.81 17.79
C ALA A 115 6.82 22.23 17.73
N ILE A 116 5.80 22.46 16.90
CA ILE A 116 5.12 23.76 16.80
C ILE A 116 4.48 24.14 18.14
N GLY A 117 3.84 23.19 18.82
CA GLY A 117 3.27 23.37 20.17
C GLY A 117 4.32 23.77 21.21
N ILE A 118 5.47 23.10 21.25
CA ILE A 118 6.56 23.42 22.19
C ILE A 118 7.15 24.80 21.88
N ILE A 119 7.40 25.12 20.60
CA ILE A 119 7.95 26.41 20.19
C ILE A 119 6.99 27.54 20.57
N THR A 120 5.71 27.41 20.25
CA THR A 120 4.70 28.43 20.60
C THR A 120 4.60 28.63 22.11
N LEU A 121 4.60 27.57 22.90
CA LEU A 121 4.50 27.66 24.36
C LEU A 121 5.76 28.29 24.98
N LEU A 122 6.96 27.98 24.47
CA LEU A 122 8.21 28.63 24.88
C LEU A 122 8.24 30.11 24.51
N LEU A 123 7.78 30.48 23.31
CA LEU A 123 7.70 31.86 22.86
C LEU A 123 6.72 32.68 23.71
N LEU A 124 5.57 32.09 24.04
CA LEU A 124 4.56 32.70 24.90
C LEU A 124 5.07 32.85 26.34
N TYR A 125 5.76 31.84 26.88
CA TYR A 125 6.46 31.92 28.17
C TYR A 125 7.51 33.05 28.18
N TYR A 126 8.31 33.18 27.13
CA TYR A 126 9.34 34.20 27.02
C TYR A 126 8.74 35.62 26.94
N LEU A 127 7.65 35.80 26.19
CA LEU A 127 6.93 37.07 26.06
C LEU A 127 6.25 37.49 27.38
N VAL A 128 5.68 36.55 28.14
CA VAL A 128 5.12 36.82 29.47
C VAL A 128 6.21 37.22 30.45
N LYS A 129 7.37 36.55 30.42
CA LYS A 129 8.52 36.89 31.25
C LYS A 129 9.10 38.27 30.92
N GLN A 130 9.15 38.67 29.64
CA GLN A 130 9.59 40.01 29.25
C GLN A 130 8.64 41.12 29.72
N LYS A 131 7.31 40.89 29.70
CA LYS A 131 6.33 41.87 30.20
C LYS A 131 6.24 41.93 31.73
N GLY A 132 6.67 40.89 32.44
CA GLY A 132 6.66 40.81 33.89
C GLY A 132 7.86 41.42 34.62
N LEU A 133 8.84 42.00 33.91
CA LEU A 133 9.97 42.71 34.52
C LEU A 133 9.60 44.19 34.75
N PRO A 134 9.28 44.62 36.00
CA PRO A 134 9.07 46.03 36.29
C PRO A 134 10.36 46.81 36.01
N ARG A 135 10.26 47.86 35.18
CA ARG A 135 11.28 48.91 35.05
C ARG A 135 11.48 49.57 36.42
N ARG A 136 12.41 49.07 37.24
CA ARG A 136 12.95 49.79 38.40
C ARG A 136 14.30 50.40 38.02
N ALA A 137 14.25 51.67 37.68
CA ALA A 137 15.30 52.66 37.89
C ALA A 137 14.53 54.00 37.96
N GLY A 138 14.41 54.71 39.07
CA GLY A 138 15.41 54.97 40.10
C GLY A 138 15.56 56.49 40.16
N ARG A 139 14.68 57.15 40.92
CA ARG A 139 14.71 58.59 41.20
C ARG A 139 15.44 58.81 42.52
N THR A 140 16.64 59.39 42.47
CA THR A 140 17.42 60.12 43.51
C THR A 140 18.74 60.49 42.81
N ASN A 141 19.23 61.73 42.67
CA ASN A 141 18.98 62.99 43.35
C ASN A 141 18.68 64.11 42.34
#